data_AF-A0A556M7Q1-F1
#
_entry.id   AF-A0A556M7Q1-F1
#
_cell.length_a   1.000
_cell.length_b   1.000
_cell.length_c   1.000
_cell.angle_alpha   90.00
_cell.angle_beta   90.00
_cell.angle_gamma   90.00
#
_symmetry.space_group_name_H-M   'P 1'
#
loop_
_entity.id
_entity.type
_entity.pdbx_description
1 polymer ?
#
loop_
_entity_poly.entity_id
_entity_poly.type
_entity_poly.pdbx_seq_one_letter_code
_entity_poly.pdbx_strand_id
1 'polypeptide(L)'
;MNTAAAHSAALLCLCYTHINLSELHPNDFIGLITQYVRLQEGRKVLKGNCPFHNDTTSSFMVYPSKEIFKCFGCGREGGADEFTRAIQARN
;
A
#
# COMPACT_ATOMS: atom_id res chain seq x y z
N MET A 1 37.88 21.77 33.85
CA MET A 1 38.32 23.05 33.26
C MET A 1 39.02 22.64 31.98
N ASN A 2 38.44 22.77 30.78
CA ASN A 2 38.49 23.94 29.86
C ASN A 2 37.38 23.72 28.78
N THR A 3 36.27 24.46 28.79
CA THR A 3 35.92 25.60 27.90
C THR A 3 35.90 25.36 26.38
N ALA A 4 34.66 25.25 25.88
CA ALA A 4 34.05 25.96 24.76
C ALA A 4 34.39 25.62 23.28
N ALA A 5 33.29 25.29 22.59
CA ALA A 5 32.86 25.77 21.27
C ALA A 5 33.38 25.08 19.99
N ALA A 6 32.50 24.27 19.40
CA ALA A 6 32.28 24.27 17.96
C ALA A 6 30.78 24.07 17.68
N HIS A 7 30.07 25.20 17.57
CA HIS A 7 28.78 25.28 16.89
C HIS A 7 29.01 24.95 15.41
N SER A 8 28.31 23.94 14.86
CA SER A 8 27.79 23.85 13.48
C SER A 8 27.46 22.40 13.12
N ALA A 9 26.38 21.86 13.69
CA ALA A 9 25.69 20.72 13.08
C ALA A 9 24.77 21.27 11.98
N ALA A 10 25.40 21.68 10.89
CA ALA A 10 24.72 22.00 9.66
C ALA A 10 24.04 20.73 9.11
N LEU A 11 22.89 20.96 8.49
CA LEU A 11 22.28 20.14 7.44
C LEU A 11 21.55 18.86 7.89
N LEU A 12 20.23 19.00 8.03
CA LEU A 12 19.24 18.29 7.21
C LEU A 12 19.63 16.87 6.74
N CYS A 13 18.79 15.89 7.08
CA CYS A 13 18.73 14.53 6.52
C CYS A 13 19.30 13.40 7.39
N LEU A 14 18.71 13.19 8.57
CA LEU A 14 18.53 11.83 9.11
C LEU A 14 17.05 11.58 9.47
N CYS A 15 16.14 12.21 8.71
CA CYS A 15 14.82 11.66 8.53
C CYS A 15 14.98 10.32 7.79
N TYR A 16 14.64 9.23 8.48
CA TYR A 16 14.00 8.08 7.84
C TYR A 16 14.89 7.07 7.08
N THR A 17 16.02 6.63 7.64
CA THR A 17 16.79 5.48 7.10
C THR A 17 16.69 4.21 7.93
N HIS A 18 15.66 4.06 8.75
CA HIS A 18 15.28 2.76 9.31
C HIS A 18 13.91 2.32 8.79
N ILE A 19 13.83 2.08 7.48
CA ILE A 19 12.81 1.15 6.97
C ILE A 19 13.30 -0.24 7.36
N ASN A 20 12.85 -0.73 8.51
CA ASN A 20 13.05 -2.12 8.91
C ASN A 20 12.32 -3.02 7.89
N LEU A 21 13.08 -3.70 7.04
CA LEU A 21 12.58 -4.67 6.06
C LEU A 21 12.06 -5.98 6.71
N SER A 22 12.01 -6.03 8.05
CA SER A 22 11.70 -7.23 8.85
C SER A 22 10.24 -7.35 9.30
N GLU A 23 9.37 -6.38 8.99
CA GLU A 23 7.93 -6.44 9.34
C GLU A 23 7.03 -6.73 8.12
N LEU A 24 7.49 -7.55 7.16
CA LEU A 24 6.57 -8.16 6.21
C LEU A 24 5.74 -9.22 6.94
N HIS A 25 4.68 -8.75 7.59
CA HIS A 25 3.68 -9.60 8.21
C HIS A 25 3.10 -10.53 7.13
N PRO A 26 3.01 -11.84 7.39
CA PRO A 26 2.44 -12.81 6.44
C PRO A 26 0.94 -12.60 6.12
N ASN A 27 0.33 -11.56 6.72
CA ASN A 27 -1.02 -11.07 6.43
C ASN A 27 -1.00 -9.65 5.85
N ASP A 28 0.03 -9.28 5.08
CA ASP A 28 0.06 -7.98 4.42
C ASP A 28 -0.96 -7.94 3.27
N PHE A 29 -2.17 -7.44 3.58
CA PHE A 29 -3.26 -7.25 2.61
C PHE A 29 -2.83 -6.41 1.40
N ILE A 30 -1.96 -5.41 1.61
CA ILE A 30 -1.44 -4.58 0.51
C ILE A 30 -0.46 -5.38 -0.33
N GLY A 31 0.42 -6.15 0.31
CA GLY A 31 1.31 -7.10 -0.34
C GLY A 31 0.56 -8.09 -1.24
N LEU A 32 -0.54 -8.67 -0.74
CA LEU A 32 -1.40 -9.58 -1.52
C LEU A 32 -1.96 -8.89 -2.77
N ILE A 33 -2.53 -7.69 -2.63
CA ILE A 33 -3.17 -7.00 -3.76
C ILE A 33 -2.14 -6.53 -4.79
N THR A 34 -0.99 -6.02 -4.34
CA THR A 34 0.04 -5.45 -5.22
C THR A 34 0.71 -6.49 -6.13
N GLN A 35 0.57 -7.78 -5.83
CA GLN A 35 0.96 -8.88 -6.74
C GLN A 35 0.11 -8.93 -8.02
N TYR A 36 -1.14 -8.48 -7.96
CA TYR A 36 -2.09 -8.57 -9.08
C TYR A 36 -2.45 -7.20 -9.68
N VAL A 37 -2.32 -6.13 -8.89
CA VAL A 37 -2.76 -4.80 -9.28
C VAL A 37 -1.64 -3.80 -9.03
N ARG A 38 -1.28 -3.03 -10.05
CA ARG A 38 -0.41 -1.87 -9.86
C ARG A 38 -1.19 -0.76 -9.17
N LEU A 39 -0.88 -0.54 -7.90
CA LEU A 39 -1.49 0.51 -7.09
C LEU A 39 -0.68 1.81 -7.17
N GLN A 40 -1.40 2.93 -7.19
CA GLN A 40 -0.87 4.27 -7.01
C GLN A 40 -1.26 4.78 -5.64
N GLU A 41 -0.28 5.31 -4.90
CA GLU A 41 -0.52 5.89 -3.58
C GLU A 41 -1.34 7.19 -3.68
N GLY A 42 -2.41 7.24 -2.90
CA GLY A 42 -3.13 8.46 -2.56
C GLY A 42 -3.02 8.72 -1.05
N ARG A 43 -3.61 9.84 -0.58
CA ARG A 43 -3.46 10.26 0.83
C ARG A 43 -3.85 9.20 1.87
N LYS A 44 -4.94 8.47 1.65
CA LYS A 44 -5.50 7.48 2.59
C LYS A 44 -6.03 6.21 1.90
N VAL A 45 -5.87 6.15 0.59
CA VAL A 45 -6.46 5.13 -0.28
C VAL A 45 -5.45 4.88 -1.38
N LEU A 46 -5.29 3.62 -1.76
CA LEU A 46 -4.52 3.24 -2.93
C LEU A 46 -5.50 2.98 -4.07
N LYS A 47 -5.16 3.40 -5.29
CA LYS A 47 -6.02 3.23 -6.46
C LYS A 47 -5.32 2.48 -7.58
N GLY A 48 -6.07 1.73 -8.36
CA GLY A 48 -5.53 0.99 -9.52
C GLY A 48 -6.63 0.56 -10.48
N ASN A 49 -6.23 -0.18 -11.51
CA ASN A 49 -7.16 -0.82 -12.43
C ASN A 49 -7.68 -2.12 -11.81
N CYS A 50 -8.94 -2.43 -12.04
CA CYS A 50 -9.56 -3.60 -11.44
C CYS A 50 -9.02 -4.90 -12.05
N PRO A 51 -8.57 -5.89 -11.25
CA PRO A 51 -8.13 -7.19 -11.77
C PRO A 51 -9.30 -8.11 -12.14
N PHE A 52 -10.53 -7.74 -11.77
CA PHE A 52 -11.71 -8.60 -11.92
C PHE A 52 -12.53 -8.33 -13.17
N HIS A 53 -12.31 -7.22 -13.87
CA HIS A 53 -12.97 -6.90 -15.13
C HIS A 53 -12.05 -6.00 -15.97
N ASN A 54 -12.24 -6.04 -17.28
CA ASN A 54 -11.38 -5.30 -18.20
C ASN A 54 -11.90 -3.87 -18.38
N ASP A 55 -11.38 -2.94 -17.59
CA ASP A 55 -11.67 -1.51 -17.65
C ASP A 55 -10.36 -0.72 -17.76
N THR A 56 -10.37 0.33 -18.59
CA THR A 56 -9.25 1.25 -18.76
C THR A 56 -9.16 2.29 -17.64
N THR A 57 -10.21 2.41 -16.84
CA THR A 57 -10.32 3.39 -15.76
C THR A 57 -9.80 2.82 -14.44
N SER A 58 -9.18 3.67 -13.60
CA SER A 58 -8.75 3.29 -12.25
C SER A 58 -9.95 3.19 -11.30
N SER A 59 -10.74 2.13 -11.45
CA SER A 59 -11.99 1.88 -10.71
C SER A 59 -11.81 1.08 -9.42
N PHE A 60 -10.59 0.62 -9.13
CA PHE A 60 -10.27 -0.20 -7.96
C PHE A 60 -9.61 0.65 -6.86
N MET A 61 -10.15 0.59 -5.64
CA MET A 61 -9.65 1.30 -4.47
C MET A 61 -9.36 0.32 -3.33
N VAL A 62 -8.28 0.58 -2.61
CA VAL A 62 -7.83 -0.19 -1.45
C VAL A 62 -7.69 0.76 -0.27
N TYR A 63 -8.25 0.39 0.87
CA TYR A 63 -8.21 1.17 2.10
C TYR A 63 -7.32 0.44 3.12
N PRO A 64 -6.02 0.75 3.21
CA PRO A 64 -5.07 -0.02 4.02
C PRO A 64 -5.45 -0.07 5.50
N SER A 65 -5.91 1.04 6.07
CA SER A 65 -6.33 1.11 7.48
C SER A 65 -7.52 0.22 7.84
N LYS A 66 -8.29 -0.22 6.84
CA LYS A 66 -9.48 -1.08 7.01
C LYS A 66 -9.27 -2.48 6.44
N GLU A 67 -8.15 -2.72 5.76
CA GLU A 67 -7.87 -3.96 5.04
C GLU A 67 -9.01 -4.42 4.12
N ILE A 68 -9.61 -3.47 3.41
CA ILE A 68 -10.66 -3.73 2.42
C ILE A 68 -10.33 -3.14 1.05
N PHE A 69 -10.87 -3.75 0.01
CA PHE A 69 -10.90 -3.22 -1.35
C PHE A 69 -12.34 -3.00 -1.81
N LYS A 70 -12.51 -2.11 -2.78
CA LYS A 70 -13.75 -1.91 -3.51
C LYS A 70 -13.45 -1.52 -4.95
N CYS A 71 -14.10 -2.19 -5.88
CA CYS A 71 -14.17 -1.77 -7.27
C CYS A 71 -15.50 -1.09 -7.55
N PHE A 72 -15.46 0.17 -7.96
CA PHE A 72 -16.65 0.93 -8.33
C PHE A 72 -17.16 0.64 -9.76
N GLY A 73 -16.38 -0.08 -10.57
CA GLY A 73 -16.78 -0.49 -11.92
C GLY A 73 -17.59 -1.79 -11.94
N CYS A 74 -17.11 -2.83 -11.25
CA CYS A 74 -17.76 -4.14 -11.22
C CYS A 74 -18.48 -4.48 -9.90
N GLY A 75 -18.39 -3.61 -8.89
CA GLY A 75 -19.08 -3.78 -7.60
C GLY A 75 -18.43 -4.77 -6.62
N ARG A 76 -17.34 -5.46 -6.99
CA ARG A 76 -16.64 -6.36 -6.07
C ARG A 76 -15.99 -5.58 -4.93
N GLU A 77 -16.14 -6.09 -3.71
CA GLU A 77 -15.61 -5.50 -2.49
C GLU A 77 -15.37 -6.59 -1.45
N GLY A 78 -14.50 -6.33 -0.48
CA GLY A 78 -14.21 -7.27 0.61
C GLY A 78 -12.79 -7.12 1.14
N GLY A 79 -12.38 -8.07 1.98
CA GLY A 79 -11.01 -8.18 2.51
C GLY A 79 -10.13 -9.16 1.75
N ALA A 80 -9.08 -9.65 2.40
CA ALA A 80 -8.09 -10.57 1.81
C ALA A 80 -8.70 -11.89 1.29
N ASP A 81 -9.60 -12.51 2.07
CA ASP A 81 -10.24 -13.78 1.70
C ASP A 81 -11.13 -13.63 0.46
N GLU A 82 -11.93 -12.57 0.41
CA GLU A 82 -12.81 -12.28 -0.72
C GLU A 82 -12.00 -11.96 -1.98
N PHE A 83 -10.90 -11.21 -1.84
CA PHE A 83 -9.98 -10.93 -2.93
C PHE A 83 -9.38 -12.22 -3.50
N THR A 84 -8.87 -13.09 -2.61
CA THR A 84 -8.28 -14.38 -2.97
C THR A 84 -9.30 -15.27 -3.67
N ARG A 85 -10.52 -15.38 -3.15
CA ARG A 85 -11.59 -16.16 -3.79
C ARG A 85 -11.96 -15.60 -5.17
N ALA A 86 -12.10 -14.27 -5.26
CA ALA A 86 -12.47 -13.61 -6.50
C ALA A 86 -11.41 -13.74 -7.60
N ILE A 87 -10.11 -13.73 -7.23
CA ILE A 87 -9.02 -13.88 -8.19
C ILE A 87 -8.86 -15.34 -8.63
N GLN A 88 -9.06 -16.30 -7.73
CA GLN A 88 -8.99 -17.74 -8.05
C GLN A 88 -10.13 -18.19 -8.97
N ALA A 89 -11.32 -17.62 -8.82
CA ALA A 89 -12.48 -17.95 -9.66
C ALA A 89 -12.38 -17.46 -11.13
N ARG A 90 -11.28 -16.79 -11.52
CA ARG A 90 -11.00 -16.42 -12.91
C ARG A 90 -10.18 -17.47 -13.69
N ASN A 91 -9.68 -18.52 -13.03
CA ASN A 91 -8.91 -19.60 -13.66
C ASN A 91 -9.78 -20.73 -14.18
#